data_AF-A0A6A8AMT2-F1
#
_entry.id   AF-A0A6A8AMT2-F1
#
_cell.length_a   1.000
_cell.length_b   1.000
_cell.length_c   1.000
_cell.angle_alpha   90.00
_cell.angle_beta   90.00
_cell.angle_gamma   90.00
#
_symmetry.space_group_name_H-M   'P 1'
#
loop_
_entity.id
_entity.type
_entity.pdbx_description
1 polymer ?
#
loop_
_entity_poly.entity_id
_entity_poly.type
_entity_poly.pdbx_seq_one_letter_code
_entity_poly.pdbx_strand_id
1 'polypeptide(L)' 'MEKANRKQRLHGWDDEKIYFWDDEERKEWCVTDEAELYNELLEICIEYFKKKGREAEK' A
#
# COMPACT_ATOMS: atom_id res chain seq x y z
N MET A 1 0.56 6.38 -20.45
CA MET A 1 0.05 6.24 -19.07
C MET A 1 -0.34 4.79 -18.89
N GLU A 2 0.53 4.00 -18.28
CA GLU A 2 0.31 2.58 -18.03
C GLU A 2 -0.94 2.39 -17.18
N LYS A 3 -1.79 1.46 -17.62
CA LYS A 3 -3.00 1.07 -16.92
C LYS A 3 -2.57 0.43 -15.61
N ALA A 4 -2.94 1.06 -14.50
CA ALA A 4 -2.86 0.49 -13.16
C ALA A 4 -3.26 -0.99 -13.22
N ASN A 5 -2.32 -1.83 -12.80
CA ASN A 5 -2.30 -3.26 -12.97
C ASN A 5 -3.50 -3.87 -12.26
N ARG A 6 -4.62 -4.09 -12.98
CA ARG A 6 -5.88 -4.64 -12.41
C ARG A 6 -5.74 -6.07 -11.88
N LYS A 7 -4.53 -6.65 -11.90
CA LYS A 7 -4.23 -8.04 -11.58
C LYS A 7 -3.63 -8.23 -10.19
N GLN A 8 -3.19 -7.14 -9.56
CA GLN A 8 -2.76 -7.14 -8.17
C GLN A 8 -3.86 -6.53 -7.31
N ARG A 9 -4.39 -7.32 -6.38
CA ARG A 9 -5.46 -6.90 -5.47
C ARG A 9 -4.98 -7.02 -4.04
N LEU A 10 -5.39 -6.08 -3.19
CA LEU A 10 -5.22 -6.21 -1.75
C LEU A 10 -5.91 -7.50 -1.30
N HIS A 11 -5.12 -8.43 -0.77
CA HIS A 11 -5.58 -9.74 -0.36
C HIS A 11 -5.89 -9.77 1.14
N GLY A 12 -5.04 -9.14 1.94
CA GLY A 12 -5.19 -9.06 3.38
C GLY A 12 -4.22 -8.08 4.00
N TRP A 13 -4.44 -7.78 5.28
CA TRP A 13 -3.51 -7.04 6.12
C TRP A 13 -3.64 -7.56 7.56
N ASP A 14 -2.54 -7.56 8.30
CA ASP A 14 -2.49 -7.85 9.74
C ASP A 14 -1.81 -6.69 10.49
N ASP A 15 -1.51 -6.87 11.78
CA ASP A 15 -1.01 -5.80 12.67
C ASP A 15 0.24 -5.09 12.14
N GLU A 16 1.03 -5.75 11.28
CA GLU A 16 2.26 -5.15 10.71
C GLU A 16 2.45 -5.43 9.21
N LYS A 17 1.65 -6.30 8.60
CA LYS A 17 1.88 -6.79 7.23
C LYS A 17 0.74 -6.46 6.27
N ILE A 18 1.11 -6.22 5.00
CA ILE A 18 0.17 -5.92 3.91
C ILE A 18 0.44 -6.89 2.76
N TYR A 19 -0.61 -7.56 2.29
CA TYR A 19 -0.50 -8.63 1.30
C TYR A 19 -1.30 -8.30 0.03
N PHE A 20 -0.67 -8.50 -1.12
CA PHE A 20 -1.32 -8.42 -2.43
C PHE A 20 -1.31 -9.79 -3.10
N TRP A 21 -2.44 -10.15 -3.70
CA TRP A 21 -2.54 -11.34 -4.53
C TRP A 21 -2.32 -10.95 -5.98
N ASP A 22 -1.37 -11.62 -6.63
CA ASP A 22 -1.14 -11.54 -8.08
C ASP A 22 -1.88 -12.69 -8.77
N ASP A 23 -2.92 -12.36 -9.53
CA ASP A 23 -3.75 -13.35 -10.23
C ASP A 23 -2.99 -14.05 -11.39
N GLU A 24 -1.95 -13.45 -11.96
CA GLU A 24 -1.18 -14.04 -13.06
C GLU A 24 -0.23 -15.10 -12.55
N GLU A 25 0.54 -14.74 -11.54
CA GLU A 25 1.51 -15.64 -10.94
C GLU A 25 0.86 -16.62 -9.96
N ARG A 26 -0.42 -16.39 -9.62
CA ARG A 26 -1.16 -17.12 -8.58
C ARG A 26 -0.37 -17.17 -7.28
N LYS A 27 0.14 -16.00 -6.89
CA LYS A 27 1.09 -15.84 -5.79
C LYS A 27 0.69 -14.67 -4.90
N GLU A 28 0.95 -14.83 -3.60
CA GLU A 28 0.87 -13.75 -2.62
C GLU A 28 2.21 -13.02 -2.50
N TRP A 29 2.13 -11.69 -2.41
CA TRP A 29 3.24 -10.77 -2.18
C TRP A 29 3.02 -10.02 -0.88
N CYS A 30 3.99 -10.09 0.02
CA CYS A 30 4.01 -9.33 1.28
C CYS A 30 4.77 -8.01 1.05
N VAL A 31 4.06 -6.89 0.99
CA VAL A 31 4.65 -5.56 0.76
C VAL A 31 5.66 -5.19 1.83
N THR A 32 5.43 -5.63 3.06
CA THR A 32 6.28 -5.33 4.21
C THR A 32 7.59 -6.11 4.22
N ASP A 33 7.70 -7.16 3.40
CA ASP A 33 8.97 -7.85 3.18
C ASP A 33 9.87 -7.07 2.19
N GLU A 34 9.31 -6.13 1.42
CA GLU A 34 10.00 -5.29 0.44
C GLU A 34 10.22 -3.87 0.99
N ALA A 35 11.39 -3.64 1.61
CA ALA A 35 11.67 -2.43 2.38
C ALA A 35 11.50 -1.11 1.59
N GLU A 36 11.89 -1.07 0.31
CA GLU A 36 11.75 0.12 -0.54
C GLU A 36 10.27 0.46 -0.77
N LEU A 37 9.48 -0.54 -1.16
CA LEU A 37 8.04 -0.39 -1.39
C LEU A 37 7.29 -0.02 -0.11
N TYR A 38 7.66 -0.63 1.02
CA TYR A 38 7.06 -0.31 2.31
C TYR A 38 7.32 1.15 2.71
N ASN A 39 8.53 1.66 2.49
CA ASN A 39 8.86 3.05 2.79
C ASN A 39 8.08 4.03 1.91
N GLU A 40 7.93 3.76 0.62
CA GLU A 40 7.09 4.57 -0.27
C GLU A 40 5.64 4.63 0.22
N LEU A 41 5.09 3.48 0.65
CA LEU A 41 3.73 3.42 1.19
C LEU A 41 3.58 4.23 2.48
N LEU A 42 4.56 4.14 3.38
CA LEU A 42 4.60 4.93 4.61
C LEU A 42 4.59 6.43 4.32
N GLU A 43 5.39 6.91 3.35
CA GLU A 43 5.42 8.32 2.97
C GLU A 43 4.06 8.82 2.48
N ILE A 44 3.36 8.03 1.65
CA ILE A 44 2.01 8.34 1.18
C ILE A 44 1.05 8.48 2.36
N CYS A 45 1.09 7.54 3.32
CA CYS A 45 0.25 7.58 4.51
C CYS A 45 0.55 8.81 5.38
N ILE A 46 1.84 9.10 5.63
CA ILE A 46 2.28 10.28 6.40
C ILE A 46 1.73 11.56 5.77
N GLU A 47 1.87 11.72 4.46
CA GLU A 47 1.37 12.92 3.76
C GLU A 47 -0.16 13.03 3.81
N TYR A 48 -0.88 11.91 3.72
CA TYR A 48 -2.34 11.90 3.89
C TYR A 48 -2.75 12.41 5.28
N PHE A 49 -2.14 11.88 6.35
CA PHE A 49 -2.50 12.28 7.71
C PHE A 49 -2.07 13.70 8.05
N LYS A 50 -0.92 14.18 7.54
CA LYS A 50 -0.54 15.60 7.64
C LYS A 50 -1.60 16.50 7.01
N LYS A 51 -2.16 16.13 5.85
CA LYS A 51 -3.24 16.89 5.19
C LYS A 51 -4.51 16.87 6.03
N LYS A 52 -4.94 15.69 6.48
CA LYS A 52 -6.15 15.53 7.30
C LYS A 52 -6.07 16.28 8.63
N GLY A 53 -4.91 16.26 9.30
CA GLY A 53 -4.69 17.02 10.54
C GLY A 53 -4.87 18.52 10.33
N ARG A 54 -4.30 19.08 9.26
CA ARG A 54 -4.45 20.50 8.91
C ARG A 54 -5.87 20.90 8.52
N GLU A 55 -6.69 19.96 8.08
CA GLU A 55 -8.12 20.19 7.78
C GLU A 55 -8.98 20.17 9.05
N ALA A 56 -8.58 19.40 10.07
CA ALA A 56 -9.27 19.32 11.37
C ALA A 56 -9.00 20.53 12.29
N GLU A 57 -7.92 21.28 12.04
CA GLU A 57 -7.54 22.49 12.79
C GLU A 57 -8.12 23.79 12.19
N LYS A 58 -8.83 23.72 11.06
CA LYS A 58 -9.52 24.85 10.41
C LYS A 58 -10.98 24.92 10.80
#